data_AF-A0A925UD51-F1
#
_entry.id   AF-A0A925UD51-F1
#
_cell.length_a   1.000
_cell.length_b   1.000
_cell.length_c   1.000
_cell.angle_alpha   90.00
_cell.angle_beta   90.00
_cell.angle_gamma   90.00
#
_symmetry.space_group_name_H-M   'P 1'
#
loop_
_entity.id
_entity.type
_entity.pdbx_description
1 polymer ?
#
loop_
_entity_poly.entity_id
_entity_poly.type
_entity_poly.pdbx_seq_one_letter_code
_entity_poly.pdbx_strand_id
1 'polypeptide(L)'
;MNSVSAGKSSCISRVLSGGKGIGILRVTRGFTLFRSVVEVFDEKEVLIGRFRQRMLSIGGKFEVQDTMGQTLCMLKGKWSSWEFNFTQGNFALAKVSKKWAGLGR
;
A
#
# COMPACT_ATOMS: atom_id res chain seq x y z
N MET A 1 -24.94 16.92 -10.59
CA MET A 1 -24.67 17.47 -9.25
C MET A 1 -23.27 17.02 -8.85
N ASN A 2 -22.24 17.80 -9.20
CA ASN A 2 -20.85 17.49 -8.88
C ASN A 2 -20.39 18.50 -7.84
N SER A 3 -20.39 18.07 -6.59
CA SER A 3 -19.89 18.87 -5.49
C SER A 3 -19.09 17.98 -4.56
N VAL A 4 -17.76 18.09 -4.62
CA VAL A 4 -16.95 17.92 -3.42
C VAL A 4 -15.88 19.01 -3.44
N SER A 5 -16.11 19.98 -2.56
CA SER A 5 -15.26 21.12 -2.24
C SER A 5 -14.03 20.68 -1.43
N ALA A 6 -12.98 21.48 -1.56
CA ALA A 6 -11.61 21.25 -1.11
C ALA A 6 -11.40 21.27 0.41
N GLY A 7 -10.42 20.48 0.87
CA GLY A 7 -9.69 20.67 2.12
C GLY A 7 -8.20 20.44 1.88
N LYS A 8 -7.39 21.50 1.90
CA LYS A 8 -5.93 21.42 1.77
C LYS A 8 -5.35 20.63 2.96
N SER A 9 -4.94 19.40 2.71
CA SER A 9 -3.99 18.62 3.52
C SER A 9 -3.50 17.50 2.62
N SER A 10 -2.19 17.40 2.39
CA SER A 10 -1.59 16.60 1.32
C SER A 10 -1.86 15.09 1.48
N CYS A 11 -3.05 14.63 1.08
CA CYS A 11 -3.37 13.23 0.85
C CYS A 11 -2.65 12.80 -0.43
N ILE A 12 -1.72 11.85 -0.32
CA ILE A 12 -1.08 11.27 -1.50
C ILE A 12 -2.03 10.19 -2.02
N SER A 13 -2.82 10.53 -3.02
CA SER A 13 -3.60 9.58 -3.82
C SER A 13 -2.86 9.32 -5.13
N ARG A 14 -2.71 8.04 -5.50
CA ARG A 14 -2.14 7.65 -6.78
C ARG A 14 -3.03 6.60 -7.43
N VAL A 15 -3.40 6.85 -8.68
CA VAL A 15 -4.11 5.89 -9.53
C VAL A 15 -3.06 5.10 -10.31
N LEU A 16 -3.17 3.78 -10.27
CA LEU A 16 -2.36 2.87 -11.06
C LEU A 16 -3.15 2.49 -12.31
N SER A 17 -2.68 2.93 -13.48
CA SER A 17 -3.31 2.59 -14.76
C SER A 17 -2.51 1.50 -15.47
N GLY A 18 -3.20 0.48 -15.98
CA GLY A 18 -2.59 -0.50 -16.91
C GLY A 18 -2.30 0.15 -18.26
N GLY A 19 -1.57 -0.51 -19.15
CA GLY A 19 -1.05 0.04 -20.43
C GLY A 19 -2.06 0.66 -21.41
N LYS A 20 -3.37 0.65 -21.09
CA LYS A 20 -4.44 1.37 -21.80
C LYS A 20 -4.91 2.67 -21.13
N GLY A 21 -4.28 3.13 -20.04
CA GLY A 21 -4.65 4.36 -19.32
C GLY A 21 -5.85 4.23 -18.39
N ILE A 22 -6.56 3.10 -18.38
CA ILE A 22 -7.65 2.81 -17.44
C ILE A 22 -7.05 2.63 -16.03
N GLY A 23 -7.52 3.44 -15.07
CA GLY A 23 -7.15 3.33 -13.66
C GLY A 23 -7.72 2.06 -13.06
N ILE A 24 -6.85 1.14 -12.65
CA ILE A 24 -7.22 -0.18 -12.13
C ILE A 24 -7.32 -0.15 -10.60
N LEU A 25 -6.41 0.59 -9.95
CA LEU A 25 -6.35 0.68 -8.49
C LEU A 25 -6.04 2.11 -8.04
N ARG A 26 -6.79 2.60 -7.05
CA ARG A 26 -6.50 3.86 -6.36
C ARG A 26 -5.93 3.56 -4.98
N VAL A 27 -4.70 4.01 -4.74
CA VAL A 27 -4.05 3.91 -3.43
C VAL A 27 -4.07 5.27 -2.77
N THR A 28 -4.52 5.35 -1.52
CA THR A 28 -4.56 6.60 -0.75
C THR A 28 -3.92 6.42 0.62
N ARG A 29 -3.19 7.44 1.07
CA ARG A 29 -2.68 7.53 2.44
C ARG A 29 -3.33 8.73 3.12
N GLY A 30 -4.06 8.47 4.21
CA GLY A 30 -4.69 9.51 5.00
C GLY A 30 -3.67 10.39 5.74
N PHE A 31 -3.99 11.68 5.89
CA PHE A 31 -3.24 12.63 6.72
C PHE A 31 -3.76 12.56 8.17
N THR A 32 -3.46 11.49 8.88
CA THR A 32 -3.61 11.46 10.36
C THR A 32 -2.22 11.38 10.94
N LEU A 33 -1.86 12.36 11.78
CA LEU A 33 -0.53 12.60 12.35
C LEU A 33 0.14 11.38 13.03
N PHE A 34 -0.57 10.27 13.18
CA PHE A 34 -0.14 9.05 13.88
C PHE A 34 -0.47 7.72 13.17
N ARG A 35 -1.22 7.71 12.05
CA ARG A 35 -1.81 6.46 11.52
C ARG A 35 -1.27 6.14 10.13
N SER A 36 -0.22 5.33 10.08
CA SER A 36 0.35 4.78 8.83
C SER A 36 -0.54 3.68 8.24
N VAL A 37 -1.75 4.05 7.84
CA VAL A 37 -2.67 3.18 7.08
C VAL A 37 -2.73 3.68 5.65
N VAL A 38 -2.56 2.76 4.71
CA VAL A 38 -2.73 2.99 3.28
C VAL A 38 -3.93 2.17 2.85
N GLU A 39 -4.89 2.81 2.19
CA GLU A 39 -6.11 2.17 1.71
C GLU A 39 -6.02 1.97 0.21
N VAL A 40 -6.53 0.82 -0.26
CA VAL A 40 -6.55 0.46 -1.66
C VAL A 40 -7.99 0.30 -2.10
N PHE A 41 -8.32 0.98 -3.19
CA PHE A 41 -9.64 1.02 -3.80
C PHE A 41 -9.54 0.48 -5.22
N ASP A 42 -10.62 -0.14 -5.69
CA ASP A 42 -10.79 -0.54 -7.09
C ASP A 42 -11.17 0.65 -8.00
N GLU A 43 -11.45 0.35 -9.27
CA GLU A 43 -11.90 1.29 -10.29
C GLU A 43 -13.25 1.97 -9.97
N LYS A 44 -14.10 1.33 -9.14
CA LYS A 44 -15.43 1.82 -8.72
C LYS A 44 -15.37 2.55 -7.39
N GLU A 45 -14.16 2.85 -6.90
CA GLU A 45 -13.93 3.45 -5.59
C GLU A 45 -14.40 2.58 -4.40
N VAL A 46 -14.49 1.27 -4.60
CA VAL A 46 -14.79 0.32 -3.53
C VAL A 46 -13.48 -0.03 -2.82
N LEU A 47 -13.46 0.12 -1.50
CA LEU A 47 -12.33 -0.32 -0.69
C LEU A 47 -12.18 -1.84 -0.83
N ILE A 48 -10.99 -2.29 -1.22
CA ILE A 48 -10.67 -3.73 -1.33
C ILE A 48 -9.71 -4.20 -0.24
N GLY A 49 -8.99 -3.29 0.41
CA GLY A 49 -8.06 -3.66 1.47
C GLY A 49 -7.22 -2.50 1.96
N ARG A 50 -6.44 -2.77 3.01
CA ARG A 50 -5.62 -1.77 3.70
C ARG A 50 -4.25 -2.33 4.04
N PHE A 51 -3.20 -1.54 3.86
CA PHE A 51 -1.88 -1.79 4.45
C PHE A 51 -1.77 -0.97 5.73
N ARG A 52 -1.76 -1.65 6.88
CA ARG A 52 -1.66 -1.02 8.18
C ARG A 52 -0.26 -1.24 8.75
N GLN A 53 0.45 -0.16 9.06
CA GLN A 53 1.70 -0.29 9.81
C GLN A 53 1.41 -0.78 11.23
N ARG A 54 2.18 -1.77 11.69
CA ARG A 54 2.09 -2.22 13.07
C ARG A 54 2.78 -1.20 13.97
N MET A 55 1.99 -0.47 14.76
CA MET A 55 2.49 0.43 15.81
C MET A 55 3.47 -0.37 16.68
N LEU A 56 4.67 0.16 16.97
CA LEU A 56 5.78 -0.50 17.68
C LEU A 56 6.76 -1.36 16.86
N SER A 57 6.59 -1.52 15.53
CA SER A 57 7.61 -2.20 14.70
C SER A 57 8.63 -1.20 14.14
N ILE A 58 9.80 -1.09 14.80
CA ILE A 58 10.96 -0.27 14.39
C ILE A 58 11.55 -0.73 13.02
N GLY A 59 11.06 -1.83 12.45
CA GLY A 59 11.59 -2.47 11.23
C GLY A 59 10.65 -2.53 10.03
N GLY A 60 9.64 -1.66 9.89
CA GLY A 60 8.88 -1.56 8.63
C GLY A 60 7.94 -2.73 8.33
N LYS A 61 7.32 -3.31 9.36
CA LYS A 61 6.30 -4.37 9.20
C LYS A 61 4.92 -3.74 8.93
N PHE A 62 4.23 -4.24 7.92
CA PHE A 62 2.86 -3.88 7.60
C PHE A 62 1.96 -5.11 7.63
N GLU A 63 0.73 -4.93 8.08
CA GLU A 63 -0.36 -5.89 8.00
C GLU A 63 -1.18 -5.57 6.76
N VAL A 64 -1.34 -6.55 5.88
CA VAL A 64 -2.27 -6.49 4.76
C VAL A 64 -3.60 -6.97 5.30
N GLN A 65 -4.57 -6.06 5.34
CA GLN A 65 -5.89 -6.30 5.90
C GLN A 65 -6.96 -6.25 4.81
N ASP A 66 -7.98 -7.07 4.97
CA ASP A 66 -9.21 -6.96 4.20
C ASP A 66 -10.02 -5.72 4.64
N THR A 67 -11.07 -5.41 3.90
CA THR A 67 -12.11 -4.40 4.19
C THR A 67 -12.65 -4.47 5.62
N MET A 68 -12.82 -5.69 6.15
CA MET A 68 -13.26 -5.97 7.52
C MET A 68 -12.16 -5.78 8.58
N GLY A 69 -10.93 -5.48 8.17
CA GLY A 69 -9.78 -5.32 9.08
C GLY A 69 -9.11 -6.65 9.50
N GLN A 70 -9.53 -7.78 8.91
CA GLN A 70 -8.88 -9.06 9.13
C GLN A 70 -7.52 -9.11 8.43
N THR A 71 -6.47 -9.51 9.15
CA THR A 71 -5.12 -9.63 8.59
C THR A 71 -5.04 -10.83 7.66
N LEU A 72 -4.90 -10.57 6.37
CA LEU A 72 -4.69 -11.59 5.34
C LEU A 72 -3.24 -12.09 5.36
N CYS A 73 -2.29 -11.16 5.38
CA CYS A 73 -0.87 -11.49 5.46
C CYS A 73 -0.03 -10.34 6.03
N MET A 74 1.23 -10.66 6.34
CA MET A 74 2.24 -9.72 6.82
C MET A 74 3.19 -9.37 5.70
N LEU A 75 3.37 -8.07 5.45
CA LEU A 75 4.44 -7.54 4.64
C LEU A 75 5.63 -7.19 5.53
N LYS A 76 6.75 -7.90 5.35
CA LYS A 76 8.00 -7.70 6.08
C LYS A 76 9.08 -7.28 5.09
N GLY A 77 9.77 -6.18 5.36
CA GLY A 77 10.84 -5.75 4.48
C GLY A 77 11.60 -4.55 5.02
N LYS A 78 12.79 -4.34 4.46
CA LYS A 78 13.59 -3.14 4.72
C LYS A 78 13.34 -2.15 3.61
N TRP A 79 12.84 -0.98 3.97
CA TRP A 79 12.65 0.13 3.04
C TRP A 79 13.96 0.53 2.33
N SER A 80 15.11 0.38 2.99
CA SER A 80 16.44 0.69 2.44
C SER A 80 16.91 -0.28 1.36
N SER A 81 16.50 -1.55 1.42
CA SER A 81 16.95 -2.60 0.50
C SER A 81 15.96 -2.84 -0.64
N TRP A 82 14.79 -2.19 -0.63
CA TRP A 82 13.71 -2.40 -1.60
C TRP A 82 13.31 -3.88 -1.77
N GLU A 83 13.48 -4.65 -0.70
CA GLU A 83 13.13 -6.06 -0.62
C GLU A 83 12.04 -6.25 0.43
N PHE A 84 10.93 -6.83 -0.01
CA PHE A 84 9.73 -7.04 0.78
C PHE A 84 9.23 -8.47 0.56
N ASN A 85 8.81 -9.12 1.64
CA ASN A 85 8.25 -10.47 1.61
C ASN A 85 6.85 -10.43 2.21
N PHE A 86 5.90 -11.02 1.50
CA PHE A 86 4.55 -11.29 1.98
C PHE A 86 4.55 -12.66 2.63
N THR A 87 4.17 -12.73 3.90
CA THR A 87 4.16 -13.96 4.70
C THR A 87 2.83 -14.13 5.41
N GLN A 88 2.26 -15.33 5.40
CA GLN A 88 1.09 -15.69 6.18
C GLN A 88 1.48 -16.81 7.15
N GLY A 89 1.60 -16.47 8.44
CA GLY A 89 2.20 -17.38 9.42
C GLY A 89 3.64 -17.75 9.04
N ASN A 90 3.86 -19.04 8.77
CA ASN A 90 5.15 -19.60 8.36
C ASN A 90 5.31 -19.71 6.83
N PHE A 91 4.27 -19.39 6.05
CA PHE A 91 4.28 -19.52 4.60
C PHE A 91 4.68 -18.20 3.93
N ALA A 92 5.59 -18.27 2.95
CA ALA A 92 5.92 -17.15 2.09
C ALA A 92 4.96 -17.14 0.89
N LEU A 93 4.23 -16.04 0.72
CA LEU A 93 3.27 -15.87 -0.38
C LEU A 93 3.94 -15.24 -1.61
N ALA A 94 4.75 -14.22 -1.39
CA ALA A 94 5.40 -13.49 -2.48
C ALA A 94 6.65 -12.76 -1.99
N LYS A 95 7.60 -12.56 -2.90
CA LYS A 95 8.78 -11.71 -2.70
C LYS A 95 8.78 -10.61 -3.75
N VAL A 96 8.82 -9.36 -3.29
CA VAL A 96 8.99 -8.18 -4.13
C VAL A 96 10.39 -7.67 -3.91
N SER A 97 11.17 -7.61 -4.97
CA SER A 97 12.53 -7.05 -4.95
C SER A 97 12.71 -6.12 -6.13
N LYS A 98 13.47 -5.04 -5.94
CA LYS A 98 13.87 -4.18 -7.03
C LYS A 98 15.11 -4.74 -7.71
N LYS A 99 14.97 -5.17 -8.97
CA LYS A 99 16.13 -5.48 -9.82
C LYS A 99 16.64 -4.18 -10.43
N TRP A 100 17.87 -3.80 -10.06
CA TRP A 100 18.58 -2.69 -10.71
C TRP A 100 19.29 -3.24 -11.95
N ALA A 101 19.04 -2.63 -13.12
CA ALA A 101 19.56 -3.10 -14.40
C ALA A 101 20.95 -2.53 -14.77
N GLY A 102 21.66 -1.91 -13.82
CA GLY A 102 23.01 -1.39 -14.07
C GLY A 102 23.33 -0.17 -13.23
N LEU A 103 24.31 -0.31 -12.34
CA LEU A 103 25.19 0.77 -11.95
C LEU A 103 26.60 0.21 -12.16
N GLY A 104 27.14 0.37 -13.38
CA GLY A 104 28.46 -0.16 -13.73
C GLY A 104 28.64 -0.71 -15.15
N ARG A 105 28.10 -0.04 -16.18
CA ARG A 105 28.79 0.40 -17.40
C ARG A 105 28.07 1.64 -17.95
#